data_AF-A0A7S1KYE8-F1
#
_entry.id   AF-A0A7S1KYE8-F1
#
_cell.length_a   1.000
_cell.length_b   1.000
_cell.length_c   1.000
_cell.angle_alpha   90.00
_cell.angle_beta   90.00
_cell.angle_gamma   90.00
#
_symmetry.space_group_name_H-M   'P 1'
#
loop_
_entity.id
_entity.type
_entity.pdbx_description
1 polymer ?
#
loop_
_entity_poly.entity_id
_entity_poly.type
_entity_poly.pdbx_seq_one_letter_code
_entity_poly.pdbx_strand_id
1 'polypeptide(L)'
;TIRWQRPSRAVPYALLAAVFLVWQAQVGQDLVEIAAWEDLGPSAARSQLSPQQQVQQELFKMAHQSFTQMYSEQQCKVVRKVDNVPRRMRCDAENMEAKFMQLTVQEFCRAHANGLEAHFETRVRACQEQGQRVRLLRSSAQDSDAVYCQCWTAFFDALQGFAQWIMIIWFVMLVGVLSVLYIAAEPKLARMCAKEHSEVLCFAFLSMALLACKVTLFPDGFALSKGIPGMLQDE
;
A
#
# COMPACT_ATOMS: atom_id res chain seq x y z
N THR A 1 -25.53 -47.73 -3.67
CA THR A 1 -24.19 -47.65 -4.30
C THR A 1 -23.49 -46.38 -3.85
N ILE A 2 -22.59 -46.49 -2.87
CA ILE A 2 -21.83 -45.34 -2.34
C ILE A 2 -20.71 -45.04 -3.35
N ARG A 3 -20.93 -44.07 -4.25
CA ARG A 3 -19.86 -43.54 -5.11
C ARG A 3 -18.81 -42.90 -4.21
N TRP A 4 -17.63 -43.50 -4.13
CA TRP A 4 -16.42 -42.88 -3.62
C TRP A 4 -16.11 -41.63 -4.45
N GLN A 5 -16.64 -40.48 -4.06
CA GLN A 5 -16.13 -39.19 -4.55
C GLN A 5 -14.72 -39.03 -3.99
N ARG A 6 -13.71 -39.19 -4.87
CA ARG A 6 -12.31 -39.05 -4.49
C ARG A 6 -12.06 -37.59 -4.08
N PRO A 7 -11.67 -37.31 -2.82
CA PRO A 7 -11.31 -35.95 -2.36
C PRO A 7 -10.04 -35.41 -3.05
N SER A 8 -9.36 -36.25 -3.84
CA SER A 8 -8.12 -35.94 -4.58
C SER A 8 -8.22 -34.70 -5.47
N ARG A 9 -9.42 -34.31 -5.95
CA ARG A 9 -9.56 -33.08 -6.75
C ARG A 9 -9.63 -31.80 -5.93
N ALA A 10 -10.07 -31.83 -4.67
CA ALA A 10 -10.22 -30.61 -3.85
C ALA A 10 -8.90 -30.11 -3.24
N VAL A 11 -7.98 -31.04 -2.95
CA VAL A 11 -6.66 -30.75 -2.38
C VAL A 11 -5.84 -29.75 -3.20
N PRO A 12 -5.66 -29.91 -4.54
CA PRO A 12 -4.89 -28.93 -5.31
C PRO A 12 -5.52 -27.54 -5.34
N TYR A 13 -6.85 -27.43 -5.36
CA TYR A 13 -7.52 -26.12 -5.28
C TYR A 13 -7.34 -25.47 -3.91
N ALA A 14 -7.40 -26.25 -2.83
CA ALA A 14 -7.14 -25.74 -1.48
C ALA A 14 -5.69 -25.25 -1.33
N LEU A 15 -4.72 -25.97 -1.90
CA LEU A 15 -3.32 -25.55 -1.91
C LEU A 15 -3.12 -24.26 -2.72
N LEU A 16 -3.69 -24.16 -3.92
CA LEU A 16 -3.61 -22.94 -4.75
C LEU A 16 -4.27 -21.75 -4.05
N ALA A 17 -5.44 -21.95 -3.43
CA ALA A 17 -6.11 -20.91 -2.66
C ALA A 17 -5.27 -20.45 -1.46
N ALA A 18 -4.63 -21.39 -0.74
CA ALA A 18 -3.74 -21.07 0.36
C ALA A 18 -2.52 -20.27 -0.11
N VAL A 19 -1.87 -20.67 -1.21
CA VAL A 19 -0.74 -19.94 -1.80
C VAL A 19 -1.16 -18.53 -2.22
N PHE A 20 -2.32 -18.40 -2.86
CA PHE A 20 -2.85 -17.10 -3.30
C PHE A 20 -3.16 -16.17 -2.11
N LEU A 21 -3.76 -16.69 -1.04
CA LEU A 21 -4.04 -15.93 0.18
C LEU A 21 -2.74 -15.49 0.89
N VAL A 22 -1.72 -16.34 0.93
CA VAL A 22 -0.41 -15.98 1.51
C VAL A 22 0.27 -14.89 0.67
N TRP A 23 0.27 -15.04 -0.65
CA TRP A 23 0.85 -14.05 -1.55
C TRP A 23 0.16 -12.69 -1.41
N GLN A 24 -1.16 -12.64 -1.34
CA GLN A 24 -1.88 -11.37 -1.12
C GLN A 24 -1.60 -10.75 0.25
N ALA A 25 -1.43 -11.57 1.30
CA ALA A 25 -1.03 -11.05 2.61
C ALA A 25 0.36 -10.41 2.55
N GLN A 26 1.31 -11.01 1.83
CA GLN A 26 2.64 -10.44 1.60
C GLN A 26 2.56 -9.11 0.84
N VAL A 27 1.80 -9.06 -0.27
CA VAL A 27 1.58 -7.82 -1.02
C VAL A 27 0.95 -6.73 -0.13
N GLY A 28 0.01 -7.10 0.73
CA GLY A 28 -0.58 -6.17 1.70
C GLY A 28 0.46 -5.61 2.68
N GLN A 29 1.36 -6.45 3.19
CA GLN A 29 2.44 -6.04 4.07
C GLN A 29 3.43 -5.11 3.35
N ASP A 30 3.85 -5.46 2.14
CA ASP A 30 4.74 -4.64 1.32
C ASP A 30 4.12 -3.26 1.04
N LEU A 31 2.80 -3.21 0.77
CA LEU A 31 2.09 -1.94 0.58
C LEU A 31 2.02 -1.09 1.84
N VAL A 32 1.87 -1.70 3.02
CA VAL A 32 1.93 -0.97 4.30
C VAL A 32 3.33 -0.43 4.54
N GLU A 33 4.37 -1.21 4.26
CA GLU A 33 5.76 -0.77 4.36
C GLU A 33 6.02 0.40 3.39
N ILE A 34 5.61 0.27 2.13
CA ILE A 34 5.73 1.33 1.12
C ILE A 34 4.92 2.56 1.55
N ALA A 35 3.72 2.41 2.12
CA ALA A 35 2.93 3.54 2.60
C ALA A 35 3.64 4.34 3.72
N ALA A 36 4.58 3.72 4.43
CA ALA A 36 5.41 4.41 5.42
C ALA A 36 6.63 5.15 4.82
N TRP A 37 6.85 5.06 3.51
CA TRP A 37 8.01 5.67 2.81
C TRP A 37 7.81 7.15 2.45
N GLU A 38 6.76 7.77 2.95
CA GLU A 38 6.50 9.18 2.68
C GLU A 38 7.64 10.07 3.19
N ASP A 39 8.20 9.74 4.35
CA ASP A 39 9.26 10.49 5.01
C ASP A 39 10.62 10.12 4.40
N LEU A 40 11.34 11.13 3.89
CA LEU A 40 12.64 10.95 3.23
C LEU A 40 13.79 10.68 4.21
N GLY A 41 13.51 10.71 5.51
CA GLY A 41 14.47 10.46 6.58
C GLY A 41 15.43 11.62 6.82
N PRO A 42 16.38 11.45 7.76
CA PRO A 42 17.36 12.47 8.08
C PRO A 42 18.30 12.73 6.88
N SER A 43 18.68 14.00 6.70
CA SER A 43 19.64 14.43 5.69
C SER A 43 21.05 13.92 6.03
N ALA A 44 21.34 12.66 5.70
CA ALA A 44 22.67 12.07 5.79
C ALA A 44 23.38 12.11 4.43
N ALA A 45 24.71 12.05 4.45
CA ALA A 45 25.48 11.89 3.22
C ALA A 45 25.09 10.58 2.52
N ARG A 46 25.11 10.55 1.19
CA ARG A 46 24.71 9.39 0.37
C ARG A 46 25.32 8.06 0.82
N SER A 47 26.56 8.11 1.30
CA SER A 47 27.33 6.96 1.81
C SER A 47 26.86 6.43 3.16
N GLN A 48 26.02 7.16 3.90
CA GLN A 48 25.49 6.80 5.22
C GLN A 48 23.99 6.48 5.19
N LEU A 49 23.34 6.63 4.04
CA LEU A 49 21.92 6.30 3.87
C LEU A 49 21.74 4.79 3.78
N SER A 50 20.73 4.28 4.48
CA SER A 50 20.31 2.90 4.32
C SER A 50 19.91 2.63 2.86
N PRO A 51 20.05 1.38 2.35
CA PRO A 51 19.65 1.05 0.98
C PRO A 51 18.21 1.46 0.65
N GLN A 52 17.31 1.33 1.63
CA GLN A 52 15.90 1.70 1.52
C GLN A 52 15.72 3.21 1.33
N GLN A 53 16.43 4.03 2.11
CA GLN A 53 16.38 5.49 1.95
C GLN A 53 16.96 5.97 0.62
N GLN A 54 17.97 5.28 0.08
CA GLN A 54 18.49 5.59 -1.25
C GLN A 54 17.43 5.40 -2.33
N VAL A 55 16.66 4.30 -2.25
CA VAL A 55 15.54 4.03 -3.17
C VAL A 55 14.44 5.06 -3.00
N GLN A 56 14.08 5.43 -1.77
CA GLN A 56 13.08 6.46 -1.49
C GLN A 56 13.45 7.82 -2.10
N GLN A 57 14.71 8.25 -1.91
CA GLN A 57 15.19 9.52 -2.46
C GLN A 57 15.23 9.53 -3.98
N GLU A 58 15.65 8.43 -4.63
CA GLU A 58 15.61 8.33 -6.09
C GLU A 58 14.18 8.29 -6.64
N LEU A 59 13.26 7.58 -5.98
CA LEU A 59 11.85 7.58 -6.36
C LEU A 59 11.24 8.98 -6.27
N PHE A 60 11.49 9.68 -5.16
CA PHE A 60 11.06 11.07 -4.98
C PHE A 60 11.63 11.97 -6.07
N LYS A 61 12.92 11.85 -6.36
CA LYS A 61 13.59 12.66 -7.39
C LYS A 61 13.00 12.41 -8.77
N MET A 62 12.82 11.14 -9.15
CA MET A 62 12.24 10.77 -10.44
C MET A 62 10.80 11.27 -10.57
N ALA A 63 9.99 11.09 -9.54
CA ALA A 63 8.61 11.56 -9.49
C ALA A 63 8.54 13.10 -9.56
N HIS A 64 9.37 13.81 -8.80
CA HIS A 64 9.45 15.28 -8.83
C HIS A 64 9.88 15.82 -10.19
N GLN A 65 10.90 15.22 -10.81
CA GLN A 65 11.37 15.61 -12.14
C GLN A 65 10.28 15.41 -13.20
N SER A 66 9.62 14.25 -13.19
CA SER A 66 8.51 13.96 -14.10
C SER A 66 7.34 14.93 -13.88
N PHE A 67 6.98 15.21 -12.63
CA PHE A 67 5.92 16.16 -12.30
C PHE A 67 6.26 17.58 -12.76
N THR A 68 7.48 18.06 -12.48
CA THR A 68 7.92 19.41 -12.84
C THR A 68 7.99 19.58 -14.35
N GLN A 69 8.45 18.56 -15.07
CA GLN A 69 8.43 18.53 -16.52
C GLN A 69 7.00 18.69 -17.04
N MET A 70 6.08 17.83 -16.61
CA MET A 70 4.66 17.90 -17.02
C MET A 70 4.01 19.23 -16.63
N TYR A 71 4.28 19.74 -15.43
CA TYR A 71 3.80 21.04 -14.95
C TYR A 71 4.21 22.17 -15.90
N SER A 72 5.48 22.16 -16.33
CA SER A 72 6.04 23.19 -17.21
C SER A 72 5.57 23.06 -18.67
N GLU A 73 5.51 21.84 -19.20
CA GLU A 73 5.08 21.55 -20.57
C GLU A 73 3.61 21.94 -20.78
N GLN A 74 2.76 21.68 -19.79
CA GLN A 74 1.34 22.01 -19.82
C GLN A 74 1.03 23.46 -19.40
N GLN A 75 2.07 24.26 -19.16
CA GLN A 75 1.97 25.68 -18.75
C GLN A 75 1.04 25.88 -17.54
N CYS A 76 1.10 24.97 -16.56
CA CYS A 76 0.25 25.03 -15.39
C CYS A 76 0.67 26.17 -14.45
N LYS A 77 -0.32 26.83 -13.83
CA LYS A 77 -0.14 27.92 -12.88
C LYS A 77 -1.08 27.75 -11.69
N VAL A 78 -0.59 28.11 -10.51
CA VAL A 78 -1.43 28.18 -9.30
C VAL A 78 -2.24 29.48 -9.35
N VAL A 79 -3.56 29.35 -9.45
CA VAL A 79 -4.50 30.49 -9.57
C VAL A 79 -4.90 31.03 -8.20
N ARG A 80 -4.95 30.16 -7.18
CA ARG A 80 -5.37 30.56 -5.84
C ARG A 80 -4.54 29.85 -4.77
N LYS A 81 -3.99 30.66 -3.86
CA LYS A 81 -3.36 30.22 -2.62
C LYS A 81 -4.25 30.61 -1.45
N VAL A 82 -4.36 29.73 -0.46
CA VAL A 82 -4.97 30.02 0.85
C VAL A 82 -3.92 29.62 1.87
N ASP A 83 -3.49 30.54 2.73
CA ASP A 83 -2.43 30.30 3.73
C ASP A 83 -1.10 29.77 3.15
N ASN A 84 -0.69 30.31 1.99
CA ASN A 84 0.47 29.86 1.18
C ASN A 84 0.36 28.43 0.61
N VAL A 85 -0.77 27.77 0.77
CA VAL A 85 -1.05 26.44 0.23
C VAL A 85 -1.77 26.60 -1.12
N PRO A 86 -1.23 26.05 -2.24
CA PRO A 86 -1.90 26.11 -3.52
C PRO A 86 -3.18 25.28 -3.46
N ARG A 87 -4.36 25.92 -3.64
CA ARG A 87 -5.66 25.22 -3.61
C ARG A 87 -6.26 24.99 -4.98
N ARG A 88 -5.83 25.75 -5.99
CA ARG A 88 -6.35 25.62 -7.34
C ARG A 88 -5.25 25.85 -8.37
N MET A 89 -5.05 24.86 -9.21
CA MET A 89 -4.18 24.91 -10.38
C MET A 89 -5.04 25.04 -11.63
N ARG A 90 -4.55 25.78 -12.63
CA ARG A 90 -5.11 25.84 -13.98
C ARG A 90 -3.97 25.66 -14.98
N CYS A 91 -4.22 24.85 -16.00
CA CYS A 91 -3.27 24.65 -17.10
C CYS A 91 -3.84 25.33 -18.35
N ASP A 92 -2.97 25.97 -19.12
CA ASP A 92 -3.36 26.72 -20.33
C ASP A 92 -3.47 25.80 -21.56
N ALA A 93 -2.86 24.61 -21.51
CA ALA A 93 -2.94 23.60 -22.58
C ALA A 93 -4.32 22.92 -22.66
N GLU A 94 -4.81 22.69 -23.88
CA GLU A 94 -6.15 22.09 -24.13
C GLU A 94 -6.15 20.56 -24.26
N ASN A 95 -4.97 19.93 -24.17
CA ASN A 95 -4.83 18.48 -24.30
C ASN A 95 -5.41 17.71 -23.09
N MET A 96 -5.58 16.40 -23.25
CA MET A 96 -6.13 15.57 -22.18
C MET A 96 -5.19 15.47 -20.96
N GLU A 97 -3.88 15.54 -21.17
CA GLU A 97 -2.89 15.46 -20.10
C GLU A 97 -2.99 16.66 -19.13
N ALA A 98 -3.10 17.87 -19.65
CA ALA A 98 -3.31 19.08 -18.85
C ALA A 98 -4.61 19.01 -18.05
N LYS A 99 -5.69 18.54 -18.67
CA LYS A 99 -6.99 18.33 -17.99
C LYS A 99 -6.88 17.27 -16.90
N PHE A 100 -6.19 16.16 -17.16
CA PHE A 100 -5.96 15.09 -16.18
C PHE A 100 -5.11 15.57 -15.00
N MET A 101 -4.05 16.32 -15.28
CA MET A 101 -3.19 16.90 -14.25
C MET A 101 -3.96 17.89 -13.37
N GLN A 102 -4.76 18.77 -14.00
CA GLN A 102 -5.63 19.70 -13.27
C GLN A 102 -6.66 18.96 -12.41
N LEU A 103 -7.32 17.93 -12.94
CA LEU A 103 -8.31 17.14 -12.21
C LEU A 103 -7.68 16.41 -11.03
N THR A 104 -6.53 15.75 -11.24
CA THR A 104 -5.79 15.05 -10.19
C THR A 104 -5.40 16.00 -9.06
N VAL A 105 -4.86 17.18 -9.36
CA VAL A 105 -4.50 18.15 -8.32
C VAL A 105 -5.73 18.68 -7.57
N GLN A 106 -6.83 18.93 -8.26
CA GLN A 106 -8.03 19.52 -7.64
C GLN A 106 -8.82 18.53 -6.79
N GLU A 107 -8.96 17.29 -7.25
CA GLU A 107 -9.80 16.26 -6.60
C GLU A 107 -9.00 15.38 -5.64
N PHE A 108 -7.75 15.03 -6.00
CA PHE A 108 -6.98 14.04 -5.27
C PHE A 108 -5.94 14.67 -4.33
N CYS A 109 -5.19 15.66 -4.80
CA CYS A 109 -4.08 16.25 -4.04
C CYS A 109 -4.51 17.29 -2.98
N ARG A 110 -5.74 17.21 -2.46
CA ARG A 110 -6.28 18.20 -1.52
C ARG A 110 -6.65 17.59 -0.18
N ALA A 111 -6.40 18.35 0.88
CA ALA A 111 -6.89 18.03 2.21
C ALA A 111 -8.42 17.87 2.20
N HIS A 112 -8.90 16.74 2.72
CA HIS A 112 -10.33 16.50 2.91
C HIS A 112 -10.84 17.25 4.14
N ALA A 113 -12.05 17.81 4.06
CA ALA A 113 -12.65 18.66 5.09
C ALA A 113 -13.00 17.94 6.41
N ASN A 114 -12.56 16.70 6.59
CA ASN A 114 -12.99 15.80 7.67
C ASN A 114 -12.24 16.05 8.99
N GLY A 115 -11.78 17.27 9.27
CA GLY A 115 -11.00 17.61 10.47
C GLY A 115 -9.54 17.13 10.47
N LEU A 116 -9.11 16.40 9.43
CA LEU A 116 -7.73 15.94 9.23
C LEU A 116 -6.85 16.93 8.43
N GLU A 117 -7.40 18.09 8.07
CA GLU A 117 -6.72 19.10 7.24
C GLU A 117 -5.40 19.57 7.86
N ALA A 118 -5.36 19.82 9.17
CA ALA A 118 -4.15 20.25 9.86
C ALA A 118 -3.02 19.20 9.82
N HIS A 119 -3.37 17.90 9.89
CA HIS A 119 -2.39 16.82 9.81
C HIS A 119 -1.82 16.70 8.40
N PHE A 120 -2.68 16.78 7.37
CA PHE A 120 -2.26 16.80 5.98
C PHE A 120 -1.32 17.98 5.68
N GLU A 121 -1.69 19.20 6.07
CA GLU A 121 -0.85 20.39 5.86
C GLU A 121 0.51 20.29 6.55
N THR A 122 0.54 19.71 7.75
CA THR A 122 1.80 19.48 8.49
C THR A 122 2.74 18.56 7.71
N ARG A 123 2.20 17.47 7.12
CA ARG A 123 2.97 16.54 6.29
C ARG A 123 3.46 17.15 4.98
N VAL A 124 2.63 17.98 4.34
CA VAL A 124 3.04 18.73 3.14
C VAL A 124 4.21 19.67 3.46
N ARG A 125 4.18 20.37 4.60
CA ARG A 125 5.31 21.20 5.04
C ARG A 125 6.55 20.37 5.34
N ALA A 126 6.39 19.23 6.01
CA ALA A 126 7.49 18.30 6.26
C ALA A 126 8.14 17.82 4.94
N CYS A 127 7.35 17.45 3.93
CA CYS A 127 7.84 17.11 2.59
C CYS A 127 8.68 18.23 1.97
N GLN A 128 8.22 19.48 2.07
CA GLN A 128 8.96 20.63 1.55
C GLN A 128 10.28 20.83 2.28
N GLU A 129 10.25 20.84 3.62
CA GLU A 129 11.45 21.03 4.43
C GLU A 129 12.46 19.91 4.20
N GLN A 130 12.01 18.65 4.17
CA GLN A 130 12.86 17.50 3.92
C GLN A 130 13.46 17.54 2.53
N GLY A 131 12.63 17.75 1.50
CA GLY A 131 13.07 17.87 0.11
C GLY A 131 14.10 18.98 -0.09
N GLN A 132 13.96 20.11 0.62
CA GLN A 132 14.95 21.17 0.63
C GLN A 132 16.25 20.77 1.36
N ARG A 133 16.15 20.12 2.52
CA ARG A 133 17.31 19.63 3.28
C ARG A 133 18.15 18.64 2.47
N VAL A 134 17.50 17.69 1.78
CA VAL A 134 18.18 16.73 0.90
C VAL A 134 18.55 17.31 -0.47
N ARG A 135 18.31 18.60 -0.71
CA ARG A 135 18.60 19.33 -1.96
C ARG A 135 17.94 18.71 -3.20
N LEU A 136 16.82 18.01 -3.02
CA LEU A 136 15.97 17.53 -4.12
C LEU A 136 15.03 18.63 -4.61
N LEU A 137 14.57 19.49 -3.70
CA LEU A 137 13.81 20.69 -4.00
C LEU A 137 14.72 21.92 -4.00
N ARG A 138 14.38 22.94 -4.79
CA ARG A 138 15.12 24.21 -4.80
C ARG A 138 14.85 24.98 -3.52
N SER A 139 15.84 25.75 -3.06
CA SER A 139 15.69 26.59 -1.86
C SER A 139 14.75 27.77 -2.07
N SER A 140 14.50 28.17 -3.32
CA SER A 140 13.46 29.15 -3.63
C SER A 140 12.10 28.45 -3.69
N ALA A 141 11.12 28.97 -2.95
CA ALA A 141 9.76 28.45 -2.95
C ALA A 141 9.15 28.54 -4.35
N GLN A 142 9.11 27.41 -5.08
CA GLN A 142 8.38 27.29 -6.33
C GLN A 142 6.98 26.75 -6.07
N ASP A 143 6.00 27.31 -6.79
CA ASP A 143 4.60 26.89 -6.68
C ASP A 143 4.40 25.42 -7.11
N SER A 144 5.21 24.95 -8.05
CA SER A 144 5.23 23.55 -8.49
C SER A 144 5.63 22.59 -7.38
N ASP A 145 6.62 22.97 -6.55
CA ASP A 145 7.11 22.13 -5.44
C ASP A 145 6.04 21.98 -4.36
N ALA A 146 5.26 23.04 -4.13
CA ALA A 146 4.15 23.01 -3.20
C ALA A 146 3.01 22.10 -3.67
N VAL A 147 2.64 22.16 -4.95
CA VAL A 147 1.63 21.26 -5.52
C VAL A 147 2.15 19.82 -5.53
N TYR A 148 3.43 19.61 -5.85
CA TYR A 148 4.04 18.30 -5.83
C TYR A 148 3.97 17.65 -4.44
N CYS A 149 4.40 18.35 -3.39
CA CYS A 149 4.36 17.81 -2.03
C CYS A 149 2.93 17.50 -1.55
N GLN A 150 1.92 18.27 -1.97
CA GLN A 150 0.52 17.92 -1.72
C GLN A 150 0.12 16.61 -2.39
N CYS A 151 0.45 16.45 -3.67
CA CYS A 151 0.17 15.22 -4.39
C CYS A 151 0.94 14.02 -3.84
N TRP A 152 2.18 14.23 -3.40
CA TRP A 152 3.00 13.22 -2.75
C TRP A 152 2.30 12.71 -1.48
N THR A 153 1.99 13.60 -0.54
CA THR A 153 1.28 13.22 0.69
C THR A 153 -0.07 12.55 0.41
N ALA A 154 -0.86 13.08 -0.54
CA ALA A 154 -2.14 12.47 -0.92
C ALA A 154 -1.98 11.07 -1.53
N PHE A 155 -0.91 10.82 -2.30
CA PHE A 155 -0.60 9.50 -2.84
C PHE A 155 -0.33 8.48 -1.73
N PHE A 156 0.43 8.84 -0.69
CA PHE A 156 0.65 7.96 0.45
C PHE A 156 -0.61 7.71 1.28
N ASP A 157 -1.49 8.72 1.42
CA ASP A 157 -2.81 8.52 2.03
C ASP A 157 -3.67 7.52 1.24
N ALA A 158 -3.65 7.62 -0.08
CA ALA A 158 -4.35 6.66 -0.93
C ALA A 158 -3.73 5.27 -0.87
N LEU A 159 -2.40 5.14 -0.80
CA LEU A 159 -1.74 3.85 -0.58
C LEU A 159 -2.14 3.23 0.76
N GLN A 160 -2.18 4.03 1.82
CA GLN A 160 -2.62 3.55 3.13
C GLN A 160 -4.09 3.09 3.09
N GLY A 161 -4.97 3.87 2.45
CA GLY A 161 -6.35 3.47 2.23
C GLY A 161 -6.48 2.20 1.39
N PHE A 162 -5.68 2.08 0.33
CA PHE A 162 -5.65 0.90 -0.55
C PHE A 162 -5.15 -0.35 0.19
N ALA A 163 -4.14 -0.22 1.05
CA ALA A 163 -3.65 -1.29 1.90
C ALA A 163 -4.75 -1.79 2.86
N GLN A 164 -5.52 -0.88 3.47
CA GLN A 164 -6.69 -1.26 4.29
C GLN A 164 -7.76 -1.98 3.47
N TRP A 165 -8.04 -1.51 2.25
CA TRP A 165 -8.99 -2.16 1.34
C TRP A 165 -8.56 -3.57 0.93
N ILE A 166 -7.27 -3.78 0.64
CA ILE A 166 -6.72 -5.10 0.33
C ILE A 166 -6.93 -6.06 1.49
N MET A 167 -6.73 -5.62 2.73
CA MET A 167 -6.96 -6.46 3.91
C MET A 167 -8.43 -6.88 4.05
N ILE A 168 -9.37 -5.99 3.74
CA ILE A 168 -10.81 -6.31 3.71
C ILE A 168 -11.11 -7.35 2.63
N ILE A 169 -10.61 -7.12 1.41
CA ILE A 169 -10.80 -8.05 0.28
C ILE A 169 -10.23 -9.43 0.62
N TRP A 170 -9.03 -9.46 1.20
CA TRP A 170 -8.37 -10.69 1.67
C TRP A 170 -9.25 -11.46 2.67
N PHE A 171 -9.81 -10.76 3.67
CA PHE A 171 -10.70 -11.38 4.65
C PHE A 171 -11.96 -11.97 3.99
N VAL A 172 -12.57 -11.24 3.05
CA VAL A 172 -13.75 -11.71 2.30
C VAL A 172 -13.41 -12.97 1.49
N MET A 173 -12.27 -13.02 0.81
CA MET A 173 -11.84 -14.20 0.06
C MET A 173 -11.57 -15.39 0.99
N LEU A 174 -10.97 -15.16 2.15
CA LEU A 174 -10.73 -16.19 3.14
C LEU A 174 -12.06 -16.81 3.64
N VAL A 175 -13.07 -15.99 3.93
CA VAL A 175 -14.43 -16.46 4.27
C VAL A 175 -15.05 -17.24 3.09
N GLY A 176 -14.83 -16.78 1.85
CA GLY A 176 -15.27 -17.49 0.65
C GLY A 176 -14.64 -18.89 0.52
N VAL A 177 -13.32 -19.00 0.69
CA VAL A 177 -12.60 -20.28 0.66
C VAL A 177 -13.09 -21.22 1.77
N LEU A 178 -13.28 -20.70 2.98
CA LEU A 178 -13.84 -21.48 4.09
C LEU A 178 -15.24 -21.99 3.79
N SER A 179 -16.08 -21.18 3.18
CA SER A 179 -17.45 -21.57 2.81
C SER A 179 -17.44 -22.72 1.80
N VAL A 180 -16.57 -22.65 0.78
CA VAL A 180 -16.41 -23.74 -0.20
C VAL A 180 -15.85 -25.00 0.45
N LEU A 181 -14.85 -24.88 1.32
CA LEU A 181 -14.29 -26.01 2.06
C LEU A 181 -15.32 -26.66 2.99
N TYR A 182 -16.15 -25.86 3.65
CA TYR A 182 -17.24 -26.34 4.49
C TYR A 182 -18.24 -27.17 3.69
N ILE A 183 -18.74 -26.66 2.55
CA ILE A 183 -19.66 -27.39 1.68
C ILE A 183 -19.02 -28.68 1.14
N ALA A 184 -17.73 -28.63 0.79
CA ALA A 184 -17.01 -29.80 0.31
C ALA A 184 -16.80 -30.87 1.42
N ALA A 185 -16.63 -30.43 2.67
CA ALA A 185 -16.42 -31.31 3.81
C ALA A 185 -17.73 -31.79 4.45
N GLU A 186 -18.83 -31.06 4.28
CA GLU A 186 -20.17 -31.33 4.81
C GLU A 186 -20.60 -32.81 4.67
N PRO A 187 -20.51 -33.47 3.50
CA PRO A 187 -20.95 -34.87 3.38
C PRO A 187 -20.12 -35.86 4.19
N LYS A 188 -18.87 -35.51 4.54
CA LYS A 188 -18.03 -36.30 5.45
C LYS A 188 -18.29 -35.94 6.91
N LEU A 189 -18.43 -34.65 7.20
CA LEU A 189 -18.76 -34.11 8.53
C LEU A 189 -20.11 -34.64 9.03
N ALA A 190 -21.11 -34.74 8.15
CA ALA A 190 -22.44 -35.28 8.47
C ALA A 190 -22.44 -36.77 8.86
N ARG A 191 -21.35 -37.50 8.58
CA ARG A 191 -21.19 -38.92 8.98
C ARG A 191 -20.41 -39.09 10.28
N MET A 192 -19.81 -38.03 10.81
CA MET A 192 -19.07 -38.06 12.07
C MET A 192 -20.03 -37.95 13.26
N CYS A 193 -19.61 -38.46 14.42
CA CYS A 193 -20.36 -38.26 15.66
C CYS A 193 -20.39 -36.77 16.04
N ALA A 194 -21.46 -36.31 16.70
CA ALA A 194 -21.64 -34.89 17.04
C ALA A 194 -20.46 -34.28 17.82
N LYS A 195 -19.78 -35.08 18.65
CA LYS A 195 -18.59 -34.66 19.40
C LYS A 195 -17.40 -34.38 18.47
N GLU A 196 -17.06 -35.32 17.60
CA GLU A 196 -15.97 -35.19 16.61
C GLU A 196 -16.23 -34.01 15.65
N HIS A 197 -17.49 -33.84 15.23
CA HIS A 197 -17.92 -32.72 14.40
C HIS A 197 -17.62 -31.36 15.06
N SER A 198 -17.95 -31.23 16.35
CA SER A 198 -17.70 -29.99 17.10
C SER A 198 -16.20 -29.72 17.31
N GLU A 199 -15.39 -30.76 17.51
CA GLU A 199 -13.94 -30.63 17.71
C GLU A 199 -13.23 -30.17 16.42
N VAL A 200 -13.60 -30.73 15.27
CA VAL A 200 -13.03 -30.34 13.96
C VAL A 200 -13.39 -28.90 13.59
N LEU A 201 -14.65 -28.51 13.79
CA LEU A 201 -15.08 -27.13 13.52
C LEU A 201 -14.43 -26.13 14.47
N CYS A 202 -14.28 -26.48 15.75
CA CYS A 202 -13.60 -25.64 16.72
C CYS A 202 -12.11 -25.48 16.36
N PHE A 203 -11.43 -26.57 15.99
CA PHE A 203 -10.04 -26.52 15.53
C PHE A 203 -9.87 -25.65 14.28
N ALA A 204 -10.77 -25.80 13.29
CA ALA A 204 -10.75 -24.97 12.08
C ALA A 204 -10.97 -23.50 12.43
N PHE A 205 -11.99 -23.18 13.22
CA PHE A 205 -12.28 -21.82 13.65
C PHE A 205 -11.11 -21.19 14.42
N LEU A 206 -10.56 -21.90 15.41
CA LEU A 206 -9.40 -21.43 16.17
C LEU A 206 -8.17 -21.24 15.29
N SER A 207 -7.89 -22.18 14.37
CA SER A 207 -6.77 -22.05 13.43
C SER A 207 -6.93 -20.83 12.53
N MET A 208 -8.15 -20.57 12.04
CA MET A 208 -8.45 -19.40 11.22
C MET A 208 -8.37 -18.10 12.01
N ALA A 209 -8.89 -18.08 13.24
CA ALA A 209 -8.79 -16.93 14.13
C ALA A 209 -7.32 -16.62 14.47
N LEU A 210 -6.52 -17.64 14.74
CA LEU A 210 -5.08 -17.50 14.98
C LEU A 210 -4.33 -17.02 13.73
N LEU A 211 -4.67 -17.53 12.55
CA LEU A 211 -4.08 -17.08 11.28
C LEU A 211 -4.45 -15.62 10.99
N ALA A 212 -5.72 -15.27 11.11
CA ALA A 212 -6.18 -13.89 10.95
C ALA A 212 -5.48 -12.96 11.95
N CYS A 213 -5.50 -13.33 13.24
CA CYS A 213 -4.86 -12.58 14.32
C CYS A 213 -3.35 -12.41 14.09
N LYS A 214 -2.65 -13.46 13.64
CA LYS A 214 -1.23 -13.39 13.32
C LYS A 214 -0.96 -12.45 12.16
N VAL A 215 -1.74 -12.52 11.08
CA VAL A 215 -1.60 -11.65 9.91
C VAL A 215 -1.93 -10.20 10.26
N THR A 216 -2.89 -9.95 11.15
CA THR A 216 -3.28 -8.58 11.54
C THR A 216 -2.39 -7.95 12.60
N LEU A 217 -1.93 -8.72 13.59
CA LEU A 217 -1.18 -8.20 14.74
C LEU A 217 0.34 -8.28 14.58
N PHE A 218 0.84 -9.21 13.77
CA PHE A 218 2.27 -9.41 13.57
C PHE A 218 2.64 -9.35 12.08
N PRO A 219 2.45 -8.18 11.43
CA PRO A 219 2.90 -8.01 10.05
C PRO A 219 4.39 -8.31 9.88
N ASP A 220 5.21 -7.98 10.88
CA ASP A 220 6.67 -8.20 10.85
C ASP A 220 7.10 -9.67 11.10
N GLY A 221 6.19 -10.53 11.55
CA GLY A 221 6.50 -11.91 11.95
C GLY A 221 6.72 -12.89 10.79
N PHE A 222 6.51 -12.47 9.55
CA PHE A 222 6.78 -13.25 8.33
C PHE A 222 8.11 -12.89 7.66
N ALA A 223 9.01 -12.21 8.38
CA ALA A 223 10.41 -12.01 7.97
C ALA A 223 11.25 -13.31 8.02
N LEU A 224 10.73 -14.43 7.49
CA LEU A 224 11.47 -15.67 7.29
C LEU A 224 12.43 -15.60 6.09
N SER A 225 12.58 -14.43 5.45
CA SER A 225 13.48 -14.19 4.31
C SER A 225 14.44 -12.99 4.48
N LYS A 226 14.42 -12.25 5.59
CA LYS A 226 15.48 -11.25 5.90
C LYS A 226 16.63 -11.96 6.63
N GLY A 227 17.25 -12.94 5.95
CA GLY A 227 18.30 -13.75 6.58
C GLY A 227 18.89 -14.90 5.76
N ILE A 228 19.32 -14.65 4.52
CA ILE A 228 20.57 -15.29 4.05
C ILE A 228 21.55 -14.15 3.74
N PRO A 229 22.27 -13.63 4.74
CA PRO A 229 23.44 -12.80 4.51
C PRO A 229 24.60 -13.75 4.19
N GLY A 230 25.14 -13.65 2.98
CA GLY A 230 26.44 -14.22 2.63
C GLY A 230 26.38 -15.63 2.07
N MET A 231 26.50 -15.74 0.75
CA MET A 231 27.41 -16.67 0.08
C MET A 231 27.26 -16.47 -1.43
N LEU A 232 28.12 -15.61 -1.98
CA LEU A 232 28.82 -15.77 -3.27
C LEU A 232 29.43 -14.42 -3.63
N GLN A 233 30.49 -14.09 -2.89
CA GLN A 233 31.54 -13.25 -3.40
C GLN A 233 32.84 -13.93 -3.00
N ASP A 234 33.24 -14.91 -3.80
CA ASP A 234 34.63 -15.32 -3.96
C ASP A 234 34.81 -15.85 -5.39
N GLU A 235 35.87 -15.33 -6.01
CA GLU A 235 36.40 -15.47 -7.38
C GLU A 235 35.77 -14.68 -8.53
#